data_AF-A0A960M2N2-F1
#
_entry.id   AF-A0A960M2N2-F1
#
_cell.length_a   1.000
_cell.length_b   1.000
_cell.length_c   1.000
_cell.angle_alpha   90.00
_cell.angle_beta   90.00
_cell.angle_gamma   90.00
#
_symmetry.space_group_name_H-M   'P 1'
#
loop_
_entity.id
_entity.type
_entity.pdbx_description
1 polymer ?
#
loop_
_entity_poly.entity_id
_entity_poly.type
_entity_poly.pdbx_seq_one_letter_code
_entity_poly.pdbx_strand_id
1 'polypeptide(L)'
;MNLIPFVMIIIMVLSLFSLSQFEGALTLKKENQIYLAYFRGLRETRNKKERSAYKDTLPTNTGDKKTSNEDKQKKSSQKYFREKRVGWEKGRLNLSSLLQKPHKYSSLETVALAYVKQLYGHAEFFPKNDQTIKDLIKALIKAYQKDPSISFHEIKFNDPKLQDIFYKMMRGTHTYDLEKKVGYPPFGEMFTFEKSDRAPMNYHYANLSFLSLMFGEKMTKDFVALEKKELIEAKRKCESPIKKPELEKLLRNQMIGDKNNLLELFEFTYQISKRVPAKYQDATTQITVKVQ
;
A
#
# COMPACT_ATOMS: atom_id res chain seq x y z
N MET A 1 29.32 42.30 36.14
CA MET A 1 28.25 42.61 35.15
C MET A 1 27.33 41.40 35.06
N ASN A 2 26.02 41.61 35.08
CA ASN A 2 25.04 40.51 35.05
C ASN A 2 24.90 40.01 33.61
N LEU A 3 25.39 38.79 33.33
CA LEU A 3 25.49 38.24 31.96
C LEU A 3 24.18 37.58 31.46
N ILE A 4 23.27 37.29 32.40
CA ILE A 4 22.00 36.58 32.18
C ILE A 4 21.09 37.26 31.13
N PRO A 5 20.90 38.60 31.12
CA PRO A 5 20.04 39.25 30.14
C PRO A 5 20.53 39.07 28.70
N PHE A 6 21.85 39.04 28.52
CA PHE A 6 22.48 38.87 27.20
C PHE A 6 22.26 37.47 26.64
N VAL A 7 22.37 36.44 27.49
CA VAL A 7 22.09 35.05 27.13
C VAL A 7 20.62 34.85 26.75
N MET A 8 19.69 35.48 27.48
CA MET A 8 18.26 35.40 27.18
C MET A 8 17.91 36.03 25.83
N ILE A 9 18.53 37.16 25.48
CA ILE A 9 18.35 37.79 24.15
C ILE A 9 18.85 36.87 23.04
N ILE A 10 20.01 36.24 23.20
CA ILE A 10 20.55 35.30 22.20
C ILE A 10 19.61 34.11 22.00
N ILE A 11 19.10 33.51 23.08
CA ILE A 11 18.14 32.38 23.00
C ILE A 11 16.84 32.83 22.31
N MET A 12 16.38 34.06 22.57
CA MET A 12 15.17 34.60 21.95
C MET A 12 15.37 34.83 20.44
N VAL A 13 16.53 35.33 20.01
CA VAL A 13 16.87 35.48 18.58
C VAL A 13 16.97 34.12 17.88
N LEU A 14 17.62 33.14 18.51
CA LEU A 14 17.75 31.79 17.95
C LEU A 14 16.40 31.08 17.84
N SER A 15 15.52 31.25 18.83
CA SER A 15 14.18 30.64 18.80
C SER A 15 13.29 31.26 17.72
N LEU A 16 13.33 32.58 17.53
CA LEU A 16 12.63 33.25 16.42
C LEU A 16 13.14 32.77 15.05
N PHE A 17 14.46 32.62 14.89
CA PHE A 17 15.04 32.12 13.65
C PHE A 17 14.64 30.67 13.36
N SER A 18 14.68 29.81 14.39
CA SER A 18 14.24 28.41 14.27
C SER A 18 12.76 28.30 13.92
N LEU A 19 11.90 29.17 14.48
CA LEU A 19 10.47 29.17 14.19
C LEU A 19 10.22 29.55 12.73
N SER A 20 10.89 30.59 12.24
CA SER A 20 10.79 31.05 10.85
C SER A 20 11.22 29.98 9.84
N GLN A 21 12.35 29.30 10.08
CA GLN A 21 12.81 28.21 9.23
C GLN A 21 11.85 27.02 9.23
N PHE A 22 11.29 26.68 10.40
CA PHE A 22 10.34 25.58 10.53
C PHE A 22 9.01 25.87 9.81
N GLU A 23 8.48 27.10 9.93
CA GLU A 23 7.31 27.55 9.19
C GLU A 23 7.55 27.56 7.68
N GLY A 24 8.74 28.01 7.23
CA GLY A 24 9.14 27.95 5.82
C GLY A 24 9.15 26.52 5.28
N ALA A 25 9.76 25.57 6.01
CA ALA A 25 9.80 24.17 5.61
C ALA A 25 8.40 23.52 5.57
N LEU A 26 7.53 23.83 6.54
CA LEU A 26 6.14 23.37 6.55
C LEU A 26 5.34 23.94 5.38
N THR A 27 5.54 25.21 5.05
CA THR A 27 4.87 25.88 3.94
C THR A 27 5.27 25.27 2.60
N LEU A 28 6.57 25.09 2.37
CA LEU A 28 7.09 24.46 1.15
C LEU A 28 6.56 23.03 0.97
N LYS A 29 6.48 22.25 2.06
CA LYS A 29 5.92 20.89 2.03
C LYS A 29 4.44 20.89 1.67
N LYS A 30 3.67 21.84 2.22
CA LYS A 30 2.24 22.01 1.91
C LYS A 30 2.03 22.46 0.47
N GLU A 31 2.81 23.44 -0.01
CA GLU A 31 2.76 23.91 -1.40
C GLU A 31 3.04 22.77 -2.39
N ASN A 32 4.08 21.98 -2.15
CA ASN A 32 4.38 20.81 -2.98
C ASN A 32 3.23 19.79 -3.00
N GLN A 33 2.58 19.56 -1.86
CA GLN A 33 1.43 18.65 -1.79
C GLN A 33 0.21 19.21 -2.56
N ILE A 34 -0.08 20.50 -2.43
CA ILE A 34 -1.17 21.17 -3.14
C ILE A 34 -0.91 21.13 -4.64
N TYR A 35 0.32 21.43 -5.05
CA TYR A 35 0.75 21.40 -6.44
C TYR A 35 0.56 19.99 -7.02
N LEU A 36 1.06 18.95 -6.35
CA LEU A 36 0.88 17.56 -6.78
C LEU A 36 -0.60 17.15 -6.85
N ALA A 37 -1.43 17.58 -5.89
CA ALA A 37 -2.86 17.32 -5.90
C ALA A 37 -3.57 18.01 -7.07
N TYR A 38 -3.21 19.26 -7.36
CA TYR A 38 -3.73 20.03 -8.50
C TYR A 38 -3.40 19.35 -9.84
N PHE A 39 -2.14 18.95 -10.06
CA PHE A 39 -1.73 18.25 -11.28
C PHE A 39 -2.41 16.88 -11.43
N ARG A 40 -2.61 16.14 -10.31
CA ARG A 40 -3.38 14.89 -10.33
C ARG A 40 -4.83 15.15 -10.74
N GLY A 41 -5.49 16.14 -10.17
CA GLY A 41 -6.87 16.51 -10.51
C GLY A 41 -7.04 16.95 -11.97
N LEU A 42 -6.13 17.78 -12.48
CA LEU A 42 -6.09 18.16 -13.89
C LEU A 42 -5.95 16.94 -14.80
N ARG A 43 -5.02 16.04 -14.47
CA ARG A 43 -4.78 14.81 -15.24
C ARG A 43 -5.99 13.89 -15.24
N GLU A 44 -6.64 13.69 -14.10
CA GLU A 44 -7.87 12.91 -14.01
C GLU A 44 -9.01 13.51 -14.84
N THR A 45 -9.17 14.83 -14.80
CA THR A 45 -10.19 15.56 -15.57
C THR A 45 -9.95 15.42 -17.07
N ARG A 46 -8.69 15.59 -17.51
CA ARG A 46 -8.28 15.37 -18.89
C ARG A 46 -8.52 13.93 -19.33
N ASN A 47 -8.07 12.95 -18.55
CA ASN A 47 -8.29 11.53 -18.84
C ASN A 47 -9.79 11.19 -18.92
N LYS A 48 -10.63 11.81 -18.10
CA LYS A 48 -12.08 11.62 -18.13
C LYS A 48 -12.69 12.19 -19.41
N LYS A 49 -12.24 13.38 -19.84
CA LYS A 49 -12.68 14.02 -21.09
C LYS A 49 -12.26 13.19 -22.31
N GLU A 50 -11.00 12.76 -22.36
CA GLU A 50 -10.47 11.90 -23.44
C GLU A 50 -11.22 10.56 -23.50
N ARG A 51 -11.50 9.93 -22.36
CA ARG A 51 -12.31 8.69 -22.31
C ARG A 51 -13.74 8.89 -22.80
N SER A 52 -14.35 10.06 -22.55
CA SER A 52 -15.69 10.36 -23.08
C SER A 52 -15.64 10.49 -24.59
N ALA A 53 -14.73 11.32 -25.11
CA ALA A 53 -14.56 11.53 -26.55
C ALA A 53 -14.24 10.22 -27.30
N TYR A 54 -13.46 9.32 -26.68
CA TYR A 54 -13.19 8.00 -27.25
C TYR A 54 -14.43 7.10 -27.28
N LYS A 55 -15.29 7.17 -26.27
CA LYS A 55 -16.57 6.43 -26.27
C LYS A 55 -17.54 6.95 -27.32
N ASP A 56 -17.54 8.26 -27.54
CA ASP A 56 -18.41 8.93 -28.51
C ASP A 56 -17.96 8.69 -29.97
N THR A 57 -16.74 8.18 -30.17
CA THR A 57 -16.16 7.87 -31.50
C THR A 57 -16.13 6.38 -31.82
N LEU A 58 -16.52 5.50 -30.88
CA LEU A 58 -16.67 4.08 -31.16
C LEU A 58 -17.95 3.85 -31.99
N PRO A 59 -17.89 3.11 -33.11
CA PRO A 59 -19.05 2.83 -33.92
C PRO A 59 -20.07 2.03 -33.09
N THR A 60 -21.21 2.66 -32.82
CA THR A 60 -22.37 2.01 -32.21
C THR A 60 -22.87 0.95 -33.18
N ASN A 61 -22.58 -0.32 -32.91
CA ASN A 61 -23.32 -1.43 -33.53
C ASN A 61 -24.77 -1.37 -33.02
N THR A 62 -25.60 -0.61 -33.72
CA THR A 62 -27.06 -0.61 -33.58
C THR A 62 -27.59 -1.90 -34.20
N GLY A 63 -27.62 -2.96 -33.40
CA GLY A 63 -28.45 -4.15 -33.62
C GLY A 63 -29.49 -4.25 -32.50
N ASP A 64 -30.74 -3.99 -32.86
CA ASP A 64 -32.00 -4.35 -32.20
C ASP A 64 -32.18 -4.10 -30.70
N LYS A 65 -32.78 -2.94 -30.40
CA LYS A 65 -33.62 -2.74 -29.21
C LYS A 65 -34.92 -3.52 -29.38
N LYS A 66 -35.06 -4.65 -28.68
CA LYS A 66 -36.36 -5.09 -28.16
C LYS A 66 -36.46 -4.75 -26.68
N THR A 67 -37.49 -3.96 -26.39
CA THR A 67 -38.00 -3.55 -25.10
C THR A 67 -38.42 -4.76 -24.27
N SER A 68 -37.74 -5.00 -23.15
CA SER A 68 -38.36 -5.58 -21.96
C SER A 68 -38.10 -4.65 -20.78
N ASN A 69 -39.20 -4.11 -20.25
CA ASN A 69 -39.24 -3.51 -18.93
C ASN A 69 -39.11 -4.64 -17.91
N GLU A 70 -37.88 -5.02 -17.60
CA GLU A 70 -37.57 -5.68 -16.33
C GLU A 70 -36.73 -4.72 -15.51
N ASP A 71 -37.16 -4.51 -14.28
CA ASP A 71 -36.50 -3.73 -13.25
C ASP A 71 -34.99 -3.96 -13.28
N LYS A 72 -34.27 -3.01 -13.89
CA LYS A 72 -32.85 -2.86 -13.67
C LYS A 72 -32.68 -2.36 -12.24
N GLN A 73 -32.74 -3.29 -11.29
CA GLN A 73 -31.86 -3.24 -10.13
C GLN A 73 -30.47 -2.93 -10.68
N LYS A 74 -30.06 -1.66 -10.59
CA LYS A 74 -28.66 -1.29 -10.64
C LYS A 74 -28.01 -2.04 -9.48
N LYS A 75 -27.61 -3.29 -9.71
CA LYS A 75 -26.53 -3.93 -8.97
C LYS A 75 -25.33 -3.02 -9.21
N SER A 76 -25.17 -1.98 -8.38
CA SER A 76 -23.86 -1.37 -8.24
C SER A 76 -22.98 -2.54 -7.84
N SER A 77 -22.18 -3.06 -8.76
CA SER A 77 -21.16 -4.05 -8.43
C SER A 77 -20.28 -3.37 -7.40
N GLN A 78 -20.57 -3.59 -6.12
CA GLN A 78 -19.84 -2.97 -5.04
C GLN A 78 -18.46 -3.59 -5.13
N LYS A 79 -17.54 -2.85 -5.78
CA LYS A 79 -16.18 -3.35 -6.04
C LYS A 79 -15.62 -3.83 -4.73
N TYR A 80 -15.21 -5.08 -4.71
CA TYR A 80 -14.78 -5.77 -3.51
C TYR A 80 -13.58 -5.04 -2.91
N PHE A 81 -13.61 -4.81 -1.59
CA PHE A 81 -12.73 -3.82 -0.97
C PHE A 81 -11.24 -4.16 -1.14
N ARG A 82 -10.87 -5.45 -1.18
CA ARG A 82 -9.47 -5.90 -1.32
C ARG A 82 -8.89 -5.63 -2.70
N GLU A 83 -9.71 -5.55 -3.76
CA GLU A 83 -9.26 -5.15 -5.11
C GLU A 83 -8.68 -3.74 -5.10
N LYS A 84 -9.13 -2.87 -4.19
CA LYS A 84 -8.63 -1.50 -4.04
C LYS A 84 -7.48 -1.37 -3.05
N ARG A 85 -7.04 -2.45 -2.39
CA ARG A 85 -6.02 -2.42 -1.33
C ARG A 85 -4.59 -2.48 -1.84
N VAL A 86 -4.39 -2.72 -3.13
CA VAL A 86 -3.06 -2.70 -3.73
C VAL A 86 -2.45 -1.30 -3.53
N GLY A 87 -1.26 -1.24 -2.94
CA GLY A 87 -0.55 0.01 -2.63
C GLY A 87 -0.97 0.74 -1.36
N TRP A 88 -1.94 0.20 -0.60
CA TRP A 88 -2.33 0.81 0.68
C TRP A 88 -1.22 0.68 1.73
N GLU A 89 -0.89 1.80 2.39
CA GLU A 89 0.16 1.87 3.42
C GLU A 89 0.02 0.80 4.50
N LYS A 90 -1.20 0.59 5.01
CA LYS A 90 -1.49 -0.42 6.05
C LYS A 90 -1.47 -1.87 5.56
N GLY A 91 -1.46 -2.08 4.24
CA GLY A 91 -1.41 -3.39 3.60
C GLY A 91 -0.02 -3.77 3.08
N ARG A 92 1.01 -2.98 3.41
CA ARG A 92 2.40 -3.27 3.07
C ARG A 92 2.96 -4.33 4.00
N LEU A 93 3.76 -5.24 3.45
CA LEU A 93 4.49 -6.22 4.25
C LEU A 93 5.66 -5.53 4.96
N ASN A 94 5.64 -5.53 6.28
CA ASN A 94 6.67 -4.92 7.09
C ASN A 94 7.84 -5.87 7.35
N LEU A 95 8.99 -5.57 6.76
CA LEU A 95 10.21 -6.36 6.90
C LEU A 95 11.05 -5.93 8.11
N SER A 96 10.71 -4.83 8.79
CA SER A 96 11.42 -4.40 10.02
C SER A 96 11.31 -5.43 11.15
N SER A 97 10.29 -6.28 11.11
CA SER A 97 10.13 -7.39 12.07
C SER A 97 11.28 -8.41 12.01
N LEU A 98 11.98 -8.54 10.87
CA LEU A 98 13.22 -9.33 10.77
C LEU A 98 14.39 -8.71 11.55
N LEU A 99 14.36 -7.39 11.76
CA LEU A 99 15.37 -6.67 12.53
C LEU A 99 15.12 -6.76 14.03
N GLN A 100 13.85 -6.68 14.43
CA GLN A 100 13.46 -6.59 15.84
C GLN A 100 13.25 -7.95 16.50
N LYS A 101 12.62 -8.90 15.79
CA LYS A 101 12.18 -10.19 16.34
C LYS A 101 12.42 -11.33 15.34
N PRO A 102 13.68 -11.57 14.90
CA PRO A 102 14.00 -12.54 13.85
C PRO A 102 13.53 -13.96 14.18
N HIS A 103 13.66 -14.40 15.43
CA HIS A 103 13.25 -15.74 15.87
C HIS A 103 11.73 -15.94 15.83
N LYS A 104 10.96 -14.88 16.11
CA LYS A 104 9.49 -14.91 16.11
C LYS A 104 8.93 -15.02 14.69
N TYR A 105 9.57 -14.36 13.73
CA TYR A 105 9.08 -14.30 12.36
C TYR A 105 10.02 -15.02 11.39
N SER A 106 10.45 -16.24 11.76
CA SER A 106 11.41 -17.04 10.97
C SER A 106 10.94 -17.31 9.54
N SER A 107 9.63 -17.39 9.32
CA SER A 107 9.03 -17.61 7.99
C SER A 107 8.93 -16.35 7.13
N LEU A 108 9.16 -15.15 7.69
CA LEU A 108 8.94 -13.88 7.00
C LEU A 108 9.89 -13.67 5.83
N GLU A 109 11.16 -14.09 5.92
CA GLU A 109 12.11 -14.00 4.80
C GLU A 109 11.65 -14.85 3.62
N THR A 110 11.22 -16.09 3.89
CA THR A 110 10.69 -17.02 2.87
C THR A 110 9.43 -16.47 2.22
N VAL A 111 8.52 -15.90 3.02
CA VAL A 111 7.28 -15.27 2.52
C VAL A 111 7.60 -14.03 1.69
N ALA A 112 8.53 -13.18 2.13
CA ALA A 112 8.95 -12.00 1.39
C ALA A 112 9.54 -12.35 0.03
N LEU A 113 10.39 -13.39 -0.03
CA LEU A 113 10.94 -13.91 -1.29
C LEU A 113 9.85 -14.41 -2.22
N ALA A 114 8.94 -15.25 -1.71
CA ALA A 114 7.87 -15.79 -2.53
C ALA A 114 6.93 -14.67 -3.02
N TYR A 115 6.71 -13.64 -2.21
CA TYR A 115 5.90 -12.48 -2.58
C TYR A 115 6.57 -11.62 -3.64
N VAL A 116 7.88 -11.36 -3.53
CA VAL A 116 8.66 -10.69 -4.58
C VAL A 116 8.54 -11.44 -5.91
N LYS A 117 8.70 -12.76 -5.91
CA LYS A 117 8.51 -13.56 -7.13
C LYS A 117 7.10 -13.46 -7.70
N GLN A 118 6.09 -13.48 -6.85
CA GLN A 118 4.71 -13.36 -7.31
C GLN A 118 4.43 -11.98 -7.93
N LEU A 119 5.06 -10.92 -7.42
CA LEU A 119 4.86 -9.55 -7.89
C LEU A 119 5.66 -9.20 -9.15
N TYR A 120 6.87 -9.75 -9.30
CA TYR A 120 7.81 -9.33 -10.36
C TYR A 120 8.30 -10.47 -11.24
N GLY A 121 7.98 -11.73 -10.94
CA GLY A 121 8.55 -12.90 -11.62
C GLY A 121 8.21 -13.01 -13.11
N HIS A 122 7.18 -12.30 -13.57
CA HIS A 122 6.82 -12.18 -14.99
C HIS A 122 7.55 -11.06 -15.72
N ALA A 123 8.26 -10.17 -15.01
CA ALA A 123 8.95 -9.05 -15.61
C ALA A 123 10.29 -9.49 -16.24
N GLU A 124 10.62 -8.93 -17.41
CA GLU A 124 11.82 -9.30 -18.17
C GLU A 124 13.13 -9.07 -17.41
N PHE A 125 13.17 -8.04 -16.56
CA PHE A 125 14.35 -7.72 -15.75
C PHE A 125 14.53 -8.65 -14.55
N PHE A 126 13.52 -9.45 -14.20
CA PHE A 126 13.55 -10.25 -12.99
C PHE A 126 14.51 -11.43 -13.16
N PRO A 127 15.43 -11.66 -12.20
CA PRO A 127 16.39 -12.74 -12.31
C PRO A 127 15.68 -14.10 -12.25
N LYS A 128 16.06 -15.00 -13.15
CA LYS A 128 15.61 -16.41 -13.13
C LYS A 128 16.19 -17.19 -11.95
N ASN A 129 17.29 -16.71 -11.37
CA ASN A 129 17.95 -17.33 -10.23
C ASN A 129 17.39 -16.78 -8.92
N ASP A 130 16.79 -17.67 -8.12
CA ASP A 130 16.28 -17.40 -6.78
C ASP A 130 17.31 -16.82 -5.82
N GLN A 131 18.58 -17.19 -6.00
CA GLN A 131 19.66 -16.75 -5.11
C GLN A 131 19.82 -15.23 -5.16
N THR A 132 19.71 -14.61 -6.34
CA THR A 132 19.82 -13.16 -6.50
C THR A 132 18.75 -12.41 -5.71
N ILE A 133 17.54 -12.98 -5.61
CA ILE A 133 16.45 -12.37 -4.81
C ILE A 133 16.68 -12.56 -3.32
N LYS A 134 17.20 -13.71 -2.89
CA LYS A 134 17.64 -13.90 -1.50
C LYS A 134 18.69 -12.87 -1.12
N ASP A 135 19.68 -12.68 -1.99
CA ASP A 135 20.77 -11.73 -1.77
C ASP A 135 20.25 -10.29 -1.73
N LEU A 136 19.27 -9.93 -2.57
CA LEU A 136 18.59 -8.63 -2.53
C LEU A 136 17.88 -8.39 -1.19
N ILE A 137 17.09 -9.35 -0.70
CA ILE A 137 16.38 -9.22 0.59
C ILE A 137 17.38 -9.08 1.73
N LYS A 138 18.44 -9.88 1.75
CA LYS A 138 19.51 -9.77 2.74
C LYS A 138 20.23 -8.42 2.69
N ALA A 139 20.50 -7.91 1.49
CA ALA A 139 21.12 -6.61 1.31
C ALA A 139 20.20 -5.47 1.82
N LEU A 140 18.89 -5.55 1.60
CA LEU A 140 17.91 -4.62 2.15
C LEU A 140 17.90 -4.64 3.69
N ILE A 141 17.83 -5.84 4.28
CA ILE A 141 17.88 -6.01 5.73
C ILE A 141 19.17 -5.37 6.29
N LYS A 142 20.32 -5.66 5.68
CA LYS A 142 21.61 -5.10 6.09
C LYS A 142 21.67 -3.57 5.96
N ALA A 143 21.06 -3.00 4.92
CA ALA A 143 20.97 -1.54 4.75
C ALA A 143 20.19 -0.90 5.91
N TYR A 144 19.04 -1.46 6.26
CA TYR A 144 18.22 -0.97 7.38
C TYR A 144 18.79 -1.30 8.77
N GLN A 145 19.64 -2.32 8.91
CA GLN A 145 20.43 -2.53 10.12
C GLN A 145 21.44 -1.40 10.34
N LYS A 146 22.06 -0.91 9.25
CA LYS A 146 23.05 0.17 9.31
C LYS A 146 22.40 1.54 9.53
N ASP A 147 21.31 1.81 8.82
CA ASP A 147 20.54 3.05 8.94
C ASP A 147 19.04 2.75 8.92
N PRO A 148 18.39 2.68 10.10
CA PRO A 148 16.95 2.40 10.20
C PRO A 148 16.05 3.51 9.63
N SER A 149 16.58 4.70 9.37
CA SER A 149 15.83 5.86 8.85
C SER A 149 15.92 6.04 7.34
N ILE A 150 16.76 5.24 6.66
CA ILE A 150 16.99 5.39 5.22
C ILE A 150 15.70 5.19 4.41
N SER A 151 15.46 6.08 3.45
CA SER A 151 14.37 5.90 2.49
C SER A 151 14.74 4.83 1.47
N PHE A 152 13.76 4.04 1.00
CA PHE A 152 14.02 3.02 -0.03
C PHE A 152 14.72 3.59 -1.27
N HIS A 153 14.41 4.82 -1.66
CA HIS A 153 15.00 5.48 -2.83
C HIS A 153 16.49 5.86 -2.65
N GLU A 154 16.95 5.93 -1.41
CA GLU A 154 18.32 6.33 -1.05
C GLU A 154 19.25 5.12 -0.89
N ILE A 155 18.70 3.90 -0.87
CA ILE A 155 19.47 2.67 -0.74
C ILE A 155 20.33 2.47 -1.98
N LYS A 156 21.65 2.34 -1.74
CA LYS A 156 22.65 1.99 -2.75
C LYS A 156 23.31 0.68 -2.37
N PHE A 157 23.26 -0.28 -3.28
CA PHE A 157 23.95 -1.56 -3.19
C PHE A 157 25.31 -1.49 -3.89
N ASN A 158 26.29 -2.17 -3.31
CA ASN A 158 27.61 -2.29 -3.92
C ASN A 158 27.58 -3.18 -5.17
N ASP A 159 26.65 -4.15 -5.23
CA ASP A 159 26.45 -5.01 -6.40
C ASP A 159 25.61 -4.27 -7.46
N PRO A 160 26.16 -3.98 -8.65
CA PRO A 160 25.44 -3.29 -9.71
C PRO A 160 24.20 -4.05 -10.20
N LYS A 161 24.22 -5.40 -10.16
CA LYS A 161 23.08 -6.22 -10.60
C LYS A 161 21.91 -6.08 -9.63
N LEU A 162 22.18 -6.12 -8.33
CA LEU A 162 21.16 -5.89 -7.31
C LEU A 162 20.62 -4.46 -7.38
N GLN A 163 21.49 -3.49 -7.65
CA GLN A 163 21.09 -2.09 -7.83
C GLN A 163 20.15 -1.90 -9.01
N ASP A 164 20.44 -2.48 -10.18
CA ASP A 164 19.59 -2.36 -11.37
C ASP A 164 18.20 -3.00 -11.16
N ILE A 165 18.18 -4.22 -10.59
CA ILE A 165 16.94 -4.94 -10.28
C ILE A 165 16.10 -4.11 -9.30
N PHE A 166 16.72 -3.67 -8.20
CA PHE A 166 16.01 -2.91 -7.17
C PHE A 166 15.49 -1.56 -7.69
N TYR A 167 16.27 -0.87 -8.52
CA TYR A 167 15.86 0.38 -9.14
C TYR A 167 14.59 0.19 -10.00
N LYS A 168 14.54 -0.88 -10.80
CA LYS A 168 13.36 -1.21 -11.61
C LYS A 168 12.16 -1.55 -10.73
N MET A 169 12.35 -2.34 -9.67
CA MET A 169 11.28 -2.65 -8.69
C MET A 169 10.77 -1.38 -7.99
N MET A 170 11.66 -0.45 -7.63
CA MET A 170 11.30 0.80 -6.95
C MET A 170 10.45 1.73 -7.82
N ARG A 171 10.70 1.76 -9.13
CA ARG A 171 9.90 2.58 -10.06
C ARG A 171 8.52 1.97 -10.35
N GLY A 172 8.42 0.65 -10.41
CA GLY A 172 7.19 -0.02 -10.85
C GLY A 172 6.83 0.32 -12.31
N THR A 173 5.59 0.00 -12.69
CA THR A 173 4.97 0.47 -13.93
C THR A 173 3.83 1.45 -13.62
N HIS A 174 3.55 2.37 -14.55
CA HIS A 174 2.48 3.36 -14.38
C HIS A 174 1.07 2.74 -14.33
N THR A 175 0.91 1.58 -14.94
CA THR A 175 -0.32 0.79 -14.95
C THR A 175 0.06 -0.63 -14.55
N TYR A 176 -0.40 -1.07 -13.38
CA TYR A 176 -0.22 -2.44 -12.94
C TYR A 176 -1.56 -3.04 -12.53
N ASP A 177 -1.74 -4.33 -12.86
CA ASP A 177 -2.87 -5.16 -12.47
C ASP A 177 -2.29 -6.52 -12.05
N LEU A 178 -2.34 -6.79 -10.74
CA LEU A 178 -1.76 -7.99 -10.14
C LEU A 178 -2.50 -9.26 -10.55
N GLU A 179 -3.80 -9.19 -10.81
CA GLU A 179 -4.59 -10.37 -11.21
C GLU A 179 -4.29 -10.75 -12.66
N LYS A 180 -4.17 -9.74 -13.53
CA LYS A 180 -3.88 -9.94 -14.96
C LYS A 180 -2.39 -10.06 -15.26
N LYS A 181 -1.52 -9.91 -14.25
CA LYS A 181 -0.05 -9.83 -14.40
C LYS A 181 0.39 -8.81 -15.45
N VAL A 182 -0.35 -7.69 -15.54
CA VAL A 182 -0.01 -6.58 -16.43
C VAL A 182 0.78 -5.58 -15.62
N GLY A 183 2.02 -5.26 -16.05
CA GLY A 183 2.90 -4.38 -15.28
C GLY A 183 3.29 -4.96 -13.92
N TYR A 184 3.94 -4.15 -13.08
CA TYR A 184 4.36 -4.55 -11.73
C TYR A 184 4.33 -3.34 -10.79
N PRO A 185 3.96 -3.52 -9.51
CA PRO A 185 3.83 -2.40 -8.59
C PRO A 185 5.20 -1.86 -8.17
N PRO A 186 5.28 -0.59 -7.73
CA PRO A 186 6.45 -0.09 -7.02
C PRO A 186 6.70 -0.87 -5.73
N PHE A 187 7.97 -1.18 -5.42
CA PHE A 187 8.33 -1.94 -4.23
C PHE A 187 7.84 -1.29 -2.93
N GLY A 188 8.00 0.03 -2.79
CA GLY A 188 7.54 0.78 -1.62
C GLY A 188 6.01 0.81 -1.44
N GLU A 189 5.24 0.41 -2.46
CA GLU A 189 3.78 0.23 -2.34
C GLU A 189 3.39 -1.14 -1.75
N MET A 190 4.31 -2.11 -1.77
CA MET A 190 4.08 -3.48 -1.29
C MET A 190 4.84 -3.82 -0.01
N PHE A 191 5.96 -3.15 0.25
CA PHE A 191 6.85 -3.44 1.38
C PHE A 191 7.12 -2.16 2.20
N THR A 192 7.48 -2.34 3.47
CA THR A 192 7.91 -1.27 4.37
C THR A 192 8.93 -1.77 5.39
N PHE A 193 9.70 -0.86 5.97
CA PHE A 193 10.59 -1.11 7.12
C PHE A 193 10.22 -0.22 8.32
N GLU A 194 8.96 0.22 8.40
CA GLU A 194 8.47 1.02 9.52
C GLU A 194 8.69 0.30 10.85
N LYS A 195 9.31 0.96 11.83
CA LYS A 195 9.50 0.38 13.16
C LYS A 195 8.13 0.17 13.81
N SER A 196 7.79 -1.08 14.12
CA SER A 196 6.51 -1.43 14.73
C SER A 196 6.62 -2.69 15.58
N ASP A 197 6.01 -2.67 16.76
CA ASP A 197 5.91 -3.86 17.62
C ASP A 197 4.89 -4.90 17.14
N ARG A 198 4.16 -4.59 16.07
CA ARG A 198 3.05 -5.36 15.54
C ARG A 198 3.51 -6.50 14.66
N ALA A 199 2.54 -7.29 14.19
CA ALA A 199 2.80 -8.32 13.20
C ALA A 199 3.17 -7.67 11.84
N PRO A 200 3.94 -8.38 10.99
CA PRO A 200 4.40 -7.92 9.68
C PRO A 200 3.30 -7.45 8.71
N MET A 201 2.08 -7.99 8.79
CA MET A 201 0.98 -7.68 7.88
C MET A 201 -0.33 -7.46 8.63
N ASN A 202 -1.10 -6.43 8.29
CA ASN A 202 -2.47 -6.30 8.79
C ASN A 202 -3.46 -7.08 7.90
N TYR A 203 -4.17 -8.05 8.48
CA TYR A 203 -5.05 -8.94 7.75
C TYR A 203 -6.18 -8.22 7.00
N HIS A 204 -6.75 -7.15 7.57
CA HIS A 204 -7.87 -6.41 6.94
C HIS A 204 -7.43 -5.57 5.74
N TYR A 205 -6.12 -5.30 5.62
CA TYR A 205 -5.54 -4.50 4.54
C TYR A 205 -4.70 -5.34 3.57
N ALA A 206 -4.41 -6.60 3.89
CA ALA A 206 -3.75 -7.53 2.98
C ALA A 206 -4.50 -7.61 1.65
N ASN A 207 -3.77 -7.40 0.56
CA ASN A 207 -4.31 -7.53 -0.79
C ASN A 207 -4.46 -9.01 -1.19
N LEU A 208 -5.26 -9.26 -2.24
CA LEU A 208 -5.57 -10.62 -2.70
C LEU A 208 -4.33 -11.41 -3.14
N SER A 209 -3.35 -10.76 -3.76
CA SER A 209 -2.10 -11.39 -4.20
C SER A 209 -1.37 -11.99 -2.99
N PHE A 210 -1.22 -11.22 -1.92
CA PHE A 210 -0.59 -11.68 -0.68
C PHE A 210 -1.39 -12.81 0.01
N LEU A 211 -2.72 -12.69 0.07
CA LEU A 211 -3.56 -13.74 0.66
C LEU A 211 -3.47 -15.05 -0.13
N SER A 212 -3.46 -14.96 -1.46
CA SER A 212 -3.30 -16.11 -2.36
C SER A 212 -1.95 -16.79 -2.18
N LEU A 213 -0.89 -16.03 -1.92
CA LEU A 213 0.42 -16.60 -1.60
C LEU A 213 0.37 -17.42 -0.30
N MET A 214 -0.25 -16.85 0.72
CA MET A 214 -0.21 -17.39 2.09
C MET A 214 -1.13 -18.61 2.25
N PHE A 215 -2.34 -18.52 1.70
CA PHE A 215 -3.41 -19.49 1.92
C PHE A 215 -3.70 -20.35 0.68
N GLY A 216 -3.18 -19.98 -0.49
CA GLY A 216 -3.49 -20.60 -1.77
C GLY A 216 -4.71 -19.98 -2.46
N GLU A 217 -4.81 -20.18 -3.77
CA GLU A 217 -5.86 -19.59 -4.60
C GLU A 217 -7.26 -20.05 -4.20
N LYS A 218 -7.42 -21.35 -3.89
CA LYS A 218 -8.72 -21.93 -3.52
C LYS A 218 -9.27 -21.29 -2.25
N MET A 219 -8.47 -21.28 -1.18
CA MET A 219 -8.85 -20.66 0.09
C MET A 219 -9.10 -19.16 -0.04
N THR A 220 -8.31 -18.47 -0.86
CA THR A 220 -8.52 -17.04 -1.09
C THR A 220 -9.85 -16.79 -1.77
N LYS A 221 -10.27 -17.61 -2.74
CA LYS A 221 -11.60 -17.54 -3.35
C LYS A 221 -12.71 -17.77 -2.33
N ASP A 222 -12.54 -18.74 -1.42
CA ASP A 222 -13.49 -19.02 -0.35
C ASP A 222 -13.62 -17.81 0.60
N PHE A 223 -12.51 -17.16 0.98
CA PHE A 223 -12.55 -15.92 1.77
C PHE A 223 -13.26 -14.79 1.04
N VAL A 224 -12.96 -14.60 -0.25
CA VAL A 224 -13.62 -13.57 -1.06
C VAL A 224 -15.13 -13.80 -1.10
N ALA A 225 -15.57 -15.05 -1.24
CA ALA A 225 -16.99 -15.39 -1.26
C ALA A 225 -17.68 -15.11 0.09
N LEU A 226 -17.06 -15.54 1.19
CA LEU A 226 -17.55 -15.27 2.56
C LEU A 226 -17.61 -13.77 2.85
N GLU A 227 -16.53 -13.05 2.59
CA GLU A 227 -16.46 -11.60 2.82
C GLU A 227 -17.49 -10.86 1.96
N LYS A 228 -17.68 -11.23 0.69
CA LYS A 228 -18.71 -10.63 -0.17
C LYS A 228 -20.11 -10.85 0.35
N LYS A 229 -20.42 -12.04 0.89
CA LYS A 229 -21.73 -12.35 1.48
C LYS A 229 -21.98 -11.48 2.71
N GLU A 230 -21.04 -11.44 3.64
CA GLU A 230 -21.18 -10.69 4.90
C GLU A 230 -21.08 -9.17 4.71
N LEU A 231 -20.38 -8.69 3.67
CA LEU A 231 -20.34 -7.26 3.31
C LEU A 231 -21.69 -6.70 2.88
N ILE A 232 -22.49 -7.52 2.19
CA ILE A 232 -23.85 -7.16 1.78
C ILE A 232 -24.73 -7.01 3.03
N GLU A 233 -24.50 -7.83 4.05
CA GLU A 233 -25.27 -7.87 5.29
C GLU A 233 -24.83 -6.77 6.30
N ALA A 234 -23.53 -6.50 6.43
CA ALA A 234 -22.98 -5.71 7.55
C ALA A 234 -22.83 -4.20 7.31
N LYS A 235 -22.98 -3.69 6.08
CA LYS A 235 -22.72 -2.27 5.69
C LYS A 235 -21.34 -1.69 6.11
N ARG A 236 -20.41 -2.50 6.62
CA ARG A 236 -19.06 -2.06 7.03
C ARG A 236 -18.13 -2.01 5.81
N LYS A 237 -17.64 -0.82 5.46
CA LYS A 237 -17.03 -0.59 4.13
C LYS A 237 -15.61 -1.13 3.94
N CYS A 238 -14.93 -1.69 4.94
CA CYS A 238 -13.47 -1.87 4.87
C CYS A 238 -12.87 -2.92 5.81
N GLU A 239 -13.68 -3.61 6.62
CA GLU A 239 -13.21 -4.55 7.63
C GLU A 239 -13.54 -5.96 7.15
N SER A 240 -12.53 -6.84 7.04
CA SER A 240 -12.81 -8.27 6.91
C SER A 240 -13.58 -8.73 8.15
N PRO A 241 -14.77 -9.33 7.99
CA PRO A 241 -15.56 -9.84 9.10
C PRO A 241 -14.97 -11.13 9.71
N ILE A 242 -14.16 -11.86 8.95
CA ILE A 242 -13.50 -13.10 9.40
C ILE A 242 -12.53 -12.80 10.54
N LYS A 243 -12.78 -13.40 11.70
CA LYS A 243 -11.90 -13.29 12.88
C LYS A 243 -10.81 -14.37 12.87
N LYS A 244 -9.73 -14.14 13.64
CA LYS A 244 -8.62 -15.08 13.78
C LYS A 244 -9.06 -16.53 14.12
N PRO A 245 -9.98 -16.78 15.09
CA PRO A 245 -10.38 -18.15 15.42
C PRO A 245 -11.16 -18.85 14.30
N GLU A 246 -11.94 -18.10 13.52
CA GLU A 246 -12.68 -18.63 12.36
C GLU A 246 -11.70 -18.97 11.24
N LEU A 247 -10.72 -18.10 11.01
CA LEU A 247 -9.65 -18.36 10.04
C LEU A 247 -8.85 -19.61 10.43
N GLU A 248 -8.49 -19.77 11.71
CA GLU A 248 -7.80 -20.96 12.21
C GLU A 248 -8.61 -22.24 11.98
N LYS A 249 -9.94 -22.21 12.20
CA LYS A 249 -10.83 -23.34 11.91
C LYS A 249 -10.85 -23.67 10.43
N LEU A 250 -10.97 -22.66 9.56
CA LEU A 250 -10.95 -22.85 8.10
C LEU A 250 -9.61 -23.42 7.62
N LEU A 251 -8.49 -22.98 8.21
CA LEU A 251 -7.15 -23.46 7.87
C LEU A 251 -6.94 -24.92 8.34
N ARG A 252 -7.39 -25.28 9.54
CA ARG A 252 -7.30 -26.66 10.05
C ARG A 252 -8.06 -27.67 9.17
N ASN A 253 -9.18 -27.26 8.58
CA ASN A 253 -10.01 -28.13 7.76
C ASN A 253 -9.48 -28.36 6.34
N GLN A 254 -8.52 -27.55 5.87
CA GLN A 254 -8.01 -27.63 4.49
C GLN A 254 -6.47 -27.80 4.39
N MET A 255 -5.71 -27.67 5.47
CA MET A 255 -4.24 -27.70 5.42
C MET A 255 -3.64 -28.95 6.06
N ILE A 256 -2.89 -29.71 5.26
CA ILE A 256 -1.95 -30.75 5.71
C ILE A 256 -0.59 -30.05 5.88
N GLY A 257 -0.13 -29.85 7.13
CA GLY A 257 1.25 -29.43 7.44
C GLY A 257 1.45 -28.16 8.28
N ASP A 258 2.72 -27.94 8.62
CA ASP A 258 3.30 -27.10 9.69
C ASP A 258 3.18 -25.56 9.49
N LYS A 259 2.01 -25.08 9.07
CA LYS A 259 1.75 -23.67 8.73
C LYS A 259 1.23 -22.82 9.90
N ASN A 260 1.25 -23.33 11.13
CA ASN A 260 0.79 -22.59 12.31
C ASN A 260 1.57 -21.27 12.53
N ASN A 261 2.84 -21.21 12.12
CA ASN A 261 3.68 -20.02 12.25
C ASN A 261 3.34 -18.91 11.23
N LEU A 262 2.56 -19.20 10.17
CA LEU A 262 2.20 -18.19 9.16
C LEU A 262 1.16 -17.20 9.67
N LEU A 263 0.30 -17.61 10.59
CA LEU A 263 -0.70 -16.73 11.20
C LEU A 263 -0.07 -15.68 12.12
N GLU A 264 1.14 -15.94 12.63
CA GLU A 264 1.89 -14.98 13.42
C GLU A 264 2.32 -13.76 12.60
N LEU A 265 2.37 -13.90 11.26
CA LEU A 265 2.65 -12.79 10.36
C LEU A 265 1.49 -11.77 10.29
N PHE A 266 0.30 -12.13 10.77
CA PHE A 266 -0.91 -11.32 10.64
C PHE A 266 -1.37 -10.67 11.95
N GLU A 267 -1.68 -9.38 11.88
CA GLU A 267 -2.47 -8.66 12.87
C GLU A 267 -3.94 -8.65 12.45
N PHE A 268 -4.82 -9.18 13.31
CA PHE A 268 -6.28 -9.24 13.10
C PHE A 268 -7.05 -8.11 13.79
N THR A 269 -6.32 -7.12 14.33
CA THR A 269 -6.95 -5.93 14.91
C THR A 269 -7.29 -4.97 13.78
N TYR A 270 -8.58 -4.72 13.58
CA TYR A 270 -9.02 -3.73 12.60
C TYR A 270 -8.67 -2.32 13.08
N GLN A 271 -7.88 -1.62 12.28
CA GLN A 271 -7.50 -0.25 12.57
C GLN A 271 -8.17 0.68 11.59
N ILE A 272 -9.12 1.47 12.07
CA ILE A 272 -9.72 2.56 11.30
C ILE A 272 -8.59 3.51 10.88
N SER A 273 -8.40 3.72 9.58
CA SER A 273 -7.63 4.88 9.14
C SER A 273 -8.49 6.09 9.50
N LYS A 274 -8.16 6.78 10.61
CA LYS A 274 -8.59 8.16 10.78
C LYS A 274 -7.82 9.01 9.75
N ARG A 275 -8.10 8.84 8.45
CA ARG A 275 -7.99 9.98 7.54
C ARG A 275 -9.17 10.85 7.94
N VAL A 276 -8.95 11.71 8.92
CA VAL A 276 -9.77 12.92 9.01
C VAL A 276 -9.33 13.69 7.78
N PRO A 277 -10.14 13.80 6.71
CA PRO A 277 -9.77 14.64 5.59
C PRO A 277 -9.48 16.02 6.18
N ALA A 278 -8.27 16.54 5.93
CA ALA A 278 -7.97 17.89 6.35
C ALA A 278 -9.02 18.78 5.67
N LYS A 279 -9.85 19.43 6.48
CA LYS A 279 -10.77 20.45 6.00
C LYS A 279 -9.92 21.67 5.75
N TYR A 280 -9.64 21.97 4.48
CA TYR A 280 -9.06 23.23 4.10
C TYR A 280 -10.21 24.20 3.86
N GLN A 281 -10.32 25.23 4.67
CA GLN A 281 -11.21 26.35 4.40
C GLN A 281 -10.37 27.45 3.78
N ASP A 282 -10.66 27.77 2.53
CA ASP A 282 -10.08 28.92 1.86
C ASP A 282 -10.50 30.20 2.61
N ALA A 283 -9.53 30.98 3.08
CA ALA A 283 -9.78 32.18 3.88
C ALA A 283 -10.48 33.29 3.08
N THR A 284 -10.36 33.28 1.75
CA THR A 284 -10.91 34.31 0.87
C THR A 284 -12.31 33.95 0.38
N THR A 285 -12.55 32.66 0.09
CA THR A 285 -13.84 32.21 -0.46
C THR A 285 -14.74 31.51 0.55
N GLN A 286 -14.23 31.21 1.76
CA GLN A 286 -14.87 30.36 2.79
C GLN A 286 -15.25 28.95 2.33
N ILE A 287 -14.82 28.52 1.14
CA ILE A 287 -15.11 27.19 0.61
C ILE A 287 -14.29 26.16 1.37
N THR A 288 -14.96 25.17 1.95
CA THR A 288 -14.31 24.06 2.64
C THR A 288 -14.10 22.89 1.69
N VAL A 289 -12.85 22.63 1.31
CA VAL A 289 -12.46 21.48 0.50
C VAL A 289 -12.01 20.34 1.41
N LYS A 290 -12.58 19.14 1.17
CA LYS A 290 -12.09 17.90 1.81
C LYS A 290 -10.89 17.41 1.02
N VAL A 291 -9.69 17.55 1.60
CA VAL A 291 -8.46 17.01 1.02
C VAL A 291 -8.36 15.52 1.41
N GLN A 292 -8.32 14.62 0.42
CA GLN A 292 -8.27 13.15 0.61
C GLN A 292 -6.85 12.60 0.65
#